data_AF-A0A255TDR0-F1
#
_entry.id   AF-A0A255TDR0-F1
#
_cell.length_a   1.000
_cell.length_b   1.000
_cell.length_c   1.000
_cell.angle_alpha   90.00
_cell.angle_beta   90.00
_cell.angle_gamma   90.00
#
_symmetry.space_group_name_H-M   'P 1'
#
loop_
_entity.id
_entity.type
_entity.pdbx_description
1 polymer ?
#
loop_
_entity_poly.entity_id
_entity_poly.type
_entity_poly.pdbx_seq_one_letter_code
_entity_poly.pdbx_strand_id
1 'polypeptide(L)'
;MQAQTKTQAGQIKEFYACYMKAVETCNQKEETELLQDFLTPEMQEKKGRLVLVTDSDPLLRAQDVSEYGRQSLACRHLEGSWYEVSYRWDESDTVGIKIPVRVKTDAEGKTRICYVTPYWGGSSYGDSLLDIAEQSVEDGKDAETFVVTFFKTYAYTYVKMPSTLEQELGLLRQTYCTADMQGKYNALSQQYMDDGSPVDPLIGCADFDAFWYSSLRVKPLGKNWFELSYNADANGWNVRVKVMVSEQNGNCRISDLK
;
A
#
# COMPACT_ATOMS: atom_id res chain seq x y z
N MET A 1 -40.36 -16.56 4.81
CA MET A 1 -39.07 -16.88 4.16
C MET A 1 -38.05 -15.86 4.63
N GLN A 2 -37.16 -16.23 5.56
CA GLN A 2 -35.99 -15.41 5.86
C GLN A 2 -35.02 -15.59 4.69
N ALA A 3 -34.64 -14.51 4.02
CA ALA A 3 -33.55 -14.54 3.04
C ALA A 3 -32.31 -15.04 3.79
N GLN A 4 -31.71 -16.12 3.31
CA GLN A 4 -30.49 -16.67 3.90
C GLN A 4 -29.37 -15.66 3.61
N THR A 5 -29.02 -14.83 4.59
CA THR A 5 -27.94 -13.84 4.46
C THR A 5 -26.66 -14.60 4.11
N LYS A 6 -26.05 -14.28 2.97
CA LYS A 6 -24.79 -14.89 2.54
C LYS A 6 -23.73 -14.69 3.62
N THR A 7 -22.93 -15.71 3.89
CA THR A 7 -21.75 -15.59 4.75
C THR A 7 -20.79 -14.56 4.16
N GLN A 8 -19.94 -13.92 4.98
CA GLN A 8 -18.96 -12.95 4.48
C GLN A 8 -18.04 -13.57 3.42
N ALA A 9 -17.58 -14.82 3.61
CA ALA A 9 -16.82 -15.55 2.59
C ALA A 9 -17.61 -15.72 1.27
N GLY A 10 -18.93 -15.96 1.36
CA GLY A 10 -19.81 -16.01 0.20
C GLY A 10 -19.95 -14.66 -0.51
N GLN A 11 -20.05 -13.56 0.24
CA GLN A 11 -20.09 -12.19 -0.29
C GLN A 11 -18.77 -11.84 -1.00
N ILE A 12 -17.63 -12.15 -0.37
CA ILE A 12 -16.30 -11.91 -0.96
C ILE A 12 -16.14 -12.72 -2.24
N LYS A 13 -16.49 -14.02 -2.22
CA LYS A 13 -16.44 -14.86 -3.42
C LYS A 13 -17.30 -14.31 -4.56
N GLU A 14 -18.50 -13.84 -4.25
CA GLU A 14 -19.40 -13.26 -5.25
C GLU A 14 -18.84 -11.97 -5.84
N PHE A 15 -18.33 -11.06 -5.01
CA PHE A 15 -17.62 -9.86 -5.46
C PHE A 15 -16.50 -10.24 -6.44
N TYR A 16 -15.63 -11.18 -6.08
CA TYR A 16 -14.54 -11.62 -6.94
C TYR A 16 -15.02 -12.25 -8.25
N ALA A 17 -16.11 -13.04 -8.21
CA ALA A 17 -16.67 -13.63 -9.42
C ALA A 17 -17.17 -12.56 -10.41
N CYS A 18 -17.90 -11.56 -9.90
CA CYS A 18 -18.36 -10.41 -10.68
C CYS A 18 -17.18 -9.57 -11.18
N TYR A 19 -16.22 -9.28 -10.31
CA TYR A 19 -15.04 -8.48 -10.63
C TYR A 19 -14.20 -9.13 -11.73
N MET A 20 -13.87 -10.41 -11.59
CA MET A 20 -13.15 -11.15 -12.63
C MET A 20 -13.94 -11.19 -13.94
N LYS A 21 -15.28 -11.26 -13.90
CA LYS A 21 -16.08 -11.22 -15.13
C LYS A 21 -16.04 -9.85 -15.81
N ALA A 22 -16.09 -8.77 -15.02
CA ALA A 22 -15.96 -7.40 -15.53
C ALA A 22 -14.59 -7.18 -16.19
N VAL A 23 -13.51 -7.65 -15.56
CA VAL A 23 -12.14 -7.59 -16.12
C VAL A 23 -12.05 -8.37 -17.43
N GLU A 24 -12.51 -9.64 -17.45
CA GLU A 24 -12.50 -10.48 -18.67
C GLU A 24 -13.23 -9.84 -19.86
N THR A 25 -14.31 -9.13 -19.58
CA THR A 25 -15.16 -8.50 -20.60
C THR A 25 -14.80 -7.06 -20.89
N CYS A 26 -13.72 -6.54 -20.30
CA CYS A 26 -13.28 -5.16 -20.38
C CYS A 26 -14.39 -4.15 -20.00
N ASN A 27 -15.29 -4.53 -19.07
CA ASN A 27 -16.39 -3.68 -18.62
C ASN A 27 -15.95 -2.73 -17.50
N GLN A 28 -15.24 -1.67 -17.88
CA GLN A 28 -14.66 -0.69 -16.95
C GLN A 28 -15.69 -0.03 -16.02
N LYS A 29 -16.93 0.16 -16.49
CA LYS A 29 -17.99 0.75 -15.68
C LYS A 29 -18.38 -0.19 -14.54
N GLU A 30 -18.64 -1.45 -14.85
CA GLU A 30 -18.99 -2.46 -13.85
C GLU A 30 -17.83 -2.72 -12.89
N GLU A 31 -16.60 -2.75 -13.40
CA GLU A 31 -15.39 -2.83 -12.57
C GLU A 31 -15.35 -1.71 -11.53
N THR A 32 -15.55 -0.45 -11.97
CA THR A 32 -15.54 0.72 -11.10
C THR A 32 -16.66 0.66 -10.05
N GLU A 33 -17.88 0.29 -10.45
CA GLU A 33 -19.03 0.17 -9.54
C GLU A 33 -18.79 -0.93 -8.48
N LEU A 34 -18.22 -2.08 -8.88
CA LEU A 34 -17.88 -3.17 -7.97
C LEU A 34 -16.79 -2.77 -6.97
N LEU A 35 -15.75 -2.06 -7.42
CA LEU A 35 -14.69 -1.56 -6.54
C LEU A 35 -15.23 -0.52 -5.55
N GLN A 36 -16.05 0.42 -6.03
CA GLN A 36 -16.66 1.45 -5.20
C GLN A 36 -17.58 0.89 -4.13
N ASP A 37 -18.34 -0.15 -4.47
CA ASP A 37 -19.16 -0.83 -3.49
C ASP A 37 -18.25 -1.65 -2.56
N PHE A 38 -17.46 -2.60 -3.05
CA PHE A 38 -16.90 -3.63 -2.17
C PHE A 38 -15.58 -3.26 -1.45
N LEU A 39 -14.85 -2.24 -1.89
CA LEU A 39 -13.64 -1.78 -1.22
C LEU A 39 -13.94 -0.54 -0.37
N THR A 40 -13.23 -0.41 0.75
CA THR A 40 -13.23 0.87 1.48
C THR A 40 -12.55 1.95 0.63
N PRO A 41 -12.90 3.24 0.79
CA PRO A 41 -12.25 4.32 0.05
C PRO A 41 -10.72 4.28 0.15
N GLU A 42 -10.18 4.00 1.35
CA GLU A 42 -8.74 3.93 1.59
C GLU A 42 -8.09 2.76 0.83
N MET A 43 -8.80 1.63 0.73
CA MET A 43 -8.33 0.48 -0.04
C MET A 43 -8.42 0.72 -1.55
N GLN A 44 -9.39 1.49 -2.04
CA GLN A 44 -9.45 1.89 -3.46
C GLN A 44 -8.23 2.73 -3.84
N GLU A 45 -7.86 3.70 -2.99
CA GLU A 45 -6.65 4.50 -3.18
C GLU A 45 -5.39 3.63 -3.10
N LYS A 46 -5.30 2.73 -2.10
CA LYS A 46 -4.17 1.79 -1.99
C LYS A 46 -4.07 0.89 -3.23
N LYS A 47 -5.19 0.39 -3.77
CA LYS A 47 -5.20 -0.40 -5.02
C LYS A 47 -4.53 0.40 -6.14
N GLY A 48 -4.90 1.66 -6.32
CA GLY A 48 -4.29 2.55 -7.31
C GLY A 48 -2.77 2.63 -7.13
N ARG A 49 -2.29 2.88 -5.91
CA ARG A 49 -0.85 2.92 -5.62
C ARG A 49 -0.16 1.57 -5.85
N LEU A 50 -0.76 0.45 -5.47
CA LEU A 50 -0.20 -0.89 -5.69
C LEU A 50 -0.13 -1.29 -7.17
N VAL A 51 -1.08 -0.85 -8.00
CA VAL A 51 -1.01 -1.06 -9.46
C VAL A 51 0.25 -0.40 -10.01
N LEU A 52 0.58 0.82 -9.56
CA LEU A 52 1.79 1.53 -9.96
C LEU A 52 3.09 0.88 -9.47
N VAL A 53 3.03 0.10 -8.37
CA VAL A 53 4.20 -0.65 -7.88
C VAL A 53 4.41 -1.95 -8.66
N THR A 54 3.33 -2.56 -9.14
CA THR A 54 3.35 -3.97 -9.57
C THR A 54 3.03 -4.19 -11.05
N ASP A 55 2.56 -3.16 -11.75
CA ASP A 55 2.00 -3.25 -13.09
C ASP A 55 0.95 -4.37 -13.21
N SER A 56 0.24 -4.67 -12.11
CA SER A 56 -0.72 -5.77 -11.98
C SER A 56 -1.86 -5.38 -11.05
N ASP A 57 -3.00 -6.05 -11.18
CA ASP A 57 -4.11 -5.85 -10.24
C ASP A 57 -3.81 -6.56 -8.91
N PRO A 58 -3.71 -5.85 -7.77
CA PRO A 58 -3.38 -6.45 -6.49
C PRO A 58 -4.50 -7.34 -5.92
N LEU A 59 -5.75 -7.14 -6.34
CA LEU A 59 -6.87 -8.01 -5.96
C LEU A 59 -6.78 -9.35 -6.68
N LEU A 60 -6.22 -9.41 -7.89
CA LEU A 60 -6.06 -10.63 -8.67
C LEU A 60 -4.65 -11.24 -8.56
N ARG A 61 -3.64 -10.42 -8.26
CA ARG A 61 -2.21 -10.74 -8.44
C ARG A 61 -1.88 -11.16 -9.87
N ALA A 62 -2.55 -10.55 -10.84
CA ALA A 62 -2.37 -10.79 -12.27
C ALA A 62 -2.77 -9.54 -13.06
N GLN A 63 -2.36 -9.49 -14.33
CA GLN A 63 -2.80 -8.46 -15.28
C GLN A 63 -4.16 -8.80 -15.92
N ASP A 64 -4.48 -10.09 -16.00
CA ASP A 64 -5.68 -10.60 -16.66
C ASP A 64 -6.26 -11.76 -15.86
N VAL A 65 -7.41 -12.27 -16.30
CA VAL A 65 -8.15 -13.37 -15.71
C VAL A 65 -8.30 -14.51 -16.70
N SER A 66 -8.34 -15.74 -16.21
CA SER A 66 -8.66 -16.90 -17.03
C SER A 66 -10.06 -17.42 -16.74
N GLU A 67 -10.69 -18.04 -17.74
CA GLU A 67 -11.97 -18.73 -17.56
C GLU A 67 -11.88 -19.78 -16.45
N TYR A 68 -10.79 -20.55 -16.43
CA TYR A 68 -10.56 -21.54 -15.39
C TYR A 68 -10.38 -20.91 -14.00
N GLY A 69 -9.74 -19.74 -13.92
CA GLY A 69 -9.63 -18.95 -12.69
C GLY A 69 -11.00 -18.60 -12.12
N ARG A 70 -11.92 -18.14 -12.96
CA ARG A 70 -13.31 -17.86 -12.54
C ARG A 70 -14.02 -19.12 -12.03
N GLN A 71 -13.85 -20.25 -12.72
CA GLN A 71 -14.50 -21.52 -12.34
C GLN A 71 -13.93 -22.11 -11.04
N SER A 72 -12.62 -21.96 -10.82
CA SER A 72 -11.92 -22.50 -9.65
C SER A 72 -11.95 -21.57 -8.43
N LEU A 73 -12.55 -20.38 -8.56
CA LEU A 73 -12.62 -19.37 -7.50
C LEU A 73 -13.24 -19.93 -6.22
N ALA A 74 -12.50 -19.78 -5.13
CA ALA A 74 -12.92 -20.11 -3.78
C ALA A 74 -12.61 -18.96 -2.83
N CYS A 75 -13.37 -18.89 -1.75
CA CYS A 75 -13.07 -18.02 -0.62
C CYS A 75 -13.31 -18.80 0.67
N ARG A 76 -12.35 -18.72 1.59
CA ARG A 76 -12.47 -19.31 2.92
C ARG A 76 -12.09 -18.30 3.99
N HIS A 77 -12.69 -18.44 5.17
CA HIS A 77 -12.27 -17.71 6.36
C HIS A 77 -10.88 -18.19 6.81
N LEU A 78 -10.06 -17.28 7.29
CA LEU A 78 -8.77 -17.56 7.90
C LEU A 78 -8.89 -17.41 9.42
N GLU A 79 -8.77 -16.17 9.90
CA GLU A 79 -8.87 -15.83 11.32
C GLU A 79 -9.40 -14.40 11.46
N GLY A 80 -10.12 -14.09 12.55
CA GLY A 80 -10.66 -12.76 12.79
C GLY A 80 -11.36 -12.18 11.56
N SER A 81 -10.88 -11.05 11.08
CA SER A 81 -11.38 -10.35 9.89
C SER A 81 -10.71 -10.74 8.56
N TRP A 82 -9.91 -11.81 8.55
CA TRP A 82 -9.14 -12.24 7.39
C TRP A 82 -9.79 -13.41 6.66
N TYR A 83 -9.72 -13.34 5.34
CA TYR A 83 -10.21 -14.34 4.40
C TYR A 83 -9.14 -14.60 3.34
N GLU A 84 -9.13 -15.80 2.77
CA GLU A 84 -8.29 -16.13 1.62
C GLU A 84 -9.19 -16.27 0.41
N VAL A 85 -8.90 -15.51 -0.63
CA VAL A 85 -9.44 -15.73 -1.97
C VAL A 85 -8.42 -16.53 -2.74
N SER A 86 -8.85 -17.60 -3.40
CA SER A 86 -7.96 -18.47 -4.15
C SER A 86 -8.57 -18.90 -5.47
N TYR A 87 -7.74 -19.00 -6.51
CA TYR A 87 -8.11 -19.55 -7.80
C TYR A 87 -6.88 -20.15 -8.50
N ARG A 88 -7.10 -20.90 -9.58
CA ARG A 88 -6.04 -21.51 -10.39
C ARG A 88 -6.04 -20.92 -11.78
N TRP A 89 -4.87 -20.69 -12.36
CA TRP A 89 -4.81 -20.13 -13.72
C TRP A 89 -5.37 -21.10 -14.77
N ASP A 90 -5.06 -22.39 -14.65
CA ASP A 90 -5.53 -23.45 -15.53
C ASP A 90 -5.62 -24.80 -14.77
N GLU A 91 -6.01 -25.87 -15.47
CA GLU A 91 -6.13 -27.21 -14.87
C GLU A 91 -4.82 -27.76 -14.30
N SER A 92 -3.69 -27.38 -14.89
CA SER A 92 -2.36 -27.86 -14.53
C SER A 92 -1.73 -27.09 -13.37
N ASP A 93 -2.26 -25.90 -13.04
CA ASP A 93 -1.83 -25.10 -11.89
C ASP A 93 -2.19 -25.80 -10.58
N THR A 94 -1.19 -26.44 -9.97
CA THR A 94 -1.33 -27.16 -8.70
C THR A 94 -1.05 -26.29 -7.47
N VAL A 95 -0.49 -25.10 -7.66
CA VAL A 95 -0.12 -24.19 -6.56
C VAL A 95 -1.28 -23.23 -6.27
N GLY A 96 -1.88 -22.69 -7.34
CA GLY A 96 -2.94 -21.70 -7.28
C GLY A 96 -2.46 -20.33 -6.79
N ILE A 97 -3.23 -19.31 -7.15
CA ILE A 97 -3.11 -17.97 -6.61
C ILE A 97 -3.89 -17.92 -5.30
N LYS A 98 -3.27 -17.38 -4.24
CA LYS A 98 -3.87 -17.23 -2.90
C LYS A 98 -3.67 -15.82 -2.40
N ILE A 99 -4.77 -15.14 -2.07
CA ILE A 99 -4.82 -13.70 -1.82
C ILE A 99 -5.50 -13.48 -0.48
N PRO A 100 -4.72 -13.28 0.60
CA PRO A 100 -5.30 -12.89 1.87
C PRO A 100 -5.86 -11.47 1.81
N VAL A 101 -7.12 -11.33 2.20
CA VAL A 101 -7.85 -10.06 2.28
C VAL A 101 -8.37 -9.86 3.70
N ARG A 102 -8.30 -8.63 4.18
CA ARG A 102 -8.93 -8.22 5.45
C ARG A 102 -10.20 -7.45 5.13
N VAL A 103 -11.26 -7.72 5.88
CA VAL A 103 -12.54 -7.02 5.73
C VAL A 103 -12.93 -6.24 6.99
N LYS A 104 -13.74 -5.21 6.81
CA LYS A 104 -14.49 -4.56 7.89
C LYS A 104 -15.96 -4.47 7.52
N THR A 105 -16.81 -4.32 8.51
CA THR A 105 -18.22 -3.99 8.29
C THR A 105 -18.37 -2.48 8.35
N ASP A 106 -18.99 -1.88 7.33
CA ASP A 106 -19.25 -0.44 7.33
C ASP A 106 -20.46 -0.07 8.21
N ALA A 107 -20.76 1.23 8.29
CA ALA A 107 -21.86 1.74 9.10
C ALA A 107 -23.25 1.24 8.64
N GLU A 108 -23.37 0.78 7.39
CA GLU A 108 -24.60 0.21 6.82
C GLU A 108 -24.69 -1.31 7.03
N GLY A 109 -23.69 -1.93 7.67
CA GLY A 109 -23.63 -3.37 7.88
C GLY A 109 -23.08 -4.15 6.68
N LYS A 110 -22.51 -3.49 5.67
CA LYS A 110 -21.94 -4.17 4.49
C LYS A 110 -20.50 -4.57 4.73
N THR A 111 -20.13 -5.75 4.24
CA THR A 111 -18.73 -6.22 4.22
C THR A 111 -17.95 -5.44 3.19
N ARG A 112 -16.82 -4.85 3.59
CA ARG A 112 -15.90 -4.08 2.73
C ARG A 112 -14.48 -4.61 2.88
N ILE A 113 -13.76 -4.83 1.78
CA ILE A 113 -12.33 -5.16 1.80
C ILE A 113 -11.57 -3.89 2.19
N CYS A 114 -10.83 -3.95 3.29
CA CYS A 114 -10.06 -2.82 3.83
C CYS A 114 -8.54 -2.99 3.69
N TYR A 115 -8.07 -4.19 3.35
CA TYR A 115 -6.67 -4.45 3.03
C TYR A 115 -6.55 -5.70 2.17
N VAL A 116 -5.62 -5.70 1.22
CA VAL A 116 -5.19 -6.88 0.48
C VAL A 116 -3.70 -7.09 0.73
N THR A 117 -3.30 -8.33 1.00
CA THR A 117 -1.90 -8.69 1.08
C THR A 117 -1.31 -8.64 -0.34
N PRO A 118 -0.33 -7.78 -0.63
CA PRO A 118 0.30 -7.73 -1.95
C PRO A 118 1.04 -9.03 -2.27
N TYR A 119 1.43 -9.24 -3.54
CA TYR A 119 2.01 -10.53 -3.96
C TYR A 119 3.30 -10.89 -3.20
N TRP A 120 4.13 -9.91 -2.83
CA TRP A 120 5.35 -10.14 -2.05
C TRP A 120 5.08 -10.62 -0.62
N GLY A 121 3.90 -10.35 -0.07
CA GLY A 121 3.46 -10.89 1.22
C GLY A 121 3.04 -12.36 1.16
N GLY A 122 2.93 -12.94 -0.05
CA GLY A 122 2.57 -14.34 -0.25
C GLY A 122 1.22 -14.67 0.38
N SER A 123 1.19 -15.70 1.25
CA SER A 123 -0.01 -16.10 1.99
C SER A 123 -0.02 -15.58 3.43
N SER A 124 0.80 -14.57 3.76
CA SER A 124 0.83 -13.97 5.09
C SER A 124 -0.46 -13.19 5.35
N TYR A 125 -0.96 -13.23 6.59
CA TYR A 125 -2.14 -12.50 7.04
C TYR A 125 -2.04 -12.25 8.54
N GLY A 126 -3.03 -11.54 9.09
CA GLY A 126 -3.17 -11.29 10.51
C GLY A 126 -2.94 -9.84 10.86
N ASP A 127 -3.61 -9.38 11.92
CA ASP A 127 -3.59 -7.98 12.33
C ASP A 127 -2.20 -7.53 12.81
N SER A 128 -1.34 -8.46 13.24
CA SER A 128 0.06 -8.18 13.59
C SER A 128 0.89 -7.64 12.42
N LEU A 129 0.49 -7.88 11.16
CA LEU A 129 1.12 -7.27 10.00
C LEU A 129 0.93 -5.75 9.99
N LEU A 130 -0.20 -5.28 10.50
CA LEU A 130 -0.60 -3.87 10.50
C LEU A 130 -0.35 -3.20 11.86
N ASP A 131 0.02 -3.97 12.88
CA ASP A 131 0.30 -3.52 14.23
C ASP A 131 1.71 -2.94 14.36
N ILE A 132 1.90 -1.80 13.69
CA ILE A 132 3.13 -1.03 13.74
C ILE A 132 2.98 0.08 14.77
N ALA A 133 4.02 0.27 15.58
CA ALA A 133 4.08 1.32 16.60
C ALA A 133 4.16 2.71 15.98
N GLU A 134 3.23 3.57 16.39
CA GLU A 134 3.26 4.99 16.06
C GLU A 134 4.47 5.67 16.67
N GLN A 135 5.06 6.61 15.93
CA GLN A 135 6.21 7.40 16.37
C GLN A 135 5.98 8.87 16.09
N SER A 136 6.46 9.70 17.01
CA SER A 136 6.54 11.15 16.81
C SER A 136 7.89 11.52 16.21
N VAL A 137 7.91 12.54 15.36
CA VAL A 137 9.14 13.08 14.80
C VAL A 137 9.91 13.83 15.89
N GLU A 138 11.19 13.51 16.05
CA GLU A 138 12.07 14.13 17.03
C GLU A 138 13.07 15.06 16.31
N ASP A 139 12.67 16.30 16.04
CA ASP A 139 13.46 17.26 15.26
C ASP A 139 14.41 18.13 16.10
N GLY A 140 14.22 18.21 17.42
CA GLY A 140 15.07 19.00 18.34
C GLY A 140 16.27 18.25 18.95
N LYS A 141 16.58 17.03 18.48
CA LYS A 141 17.75 16.25 18.93
C LYS A 141 18.88 16.35 17.91
N ASP A 142 19.43 15.22 17.48
CA ASP A 142 20.43 15.13 16.43
C ASP A 142 19.80 14.73 15.08
N ALA A 143 20.54 14.97 14.00
CA ALA A 143 20.06 14.73 12.64
C ALA A 143 19.74 13.26 12.34
N GLU A 144 20.44 12.30 12.96
CA GLU A 144 20.17 10.87 12.74
C GLU A 144 18.85 10.47 13.38
N THR A 145 18.65 10.86 14.65
CA THR A 145 17.39 10.64 15.37
C THR A 145 16.22 11.28 14.64
N PHE A 146 16.38 12.51 14.16
CA PHE A 146 15.37 13.20 13.35
C PHE A 146 15.00 12.41 12.08
N VAL A 147 15.98 12.00 11.27
CA VAL A 147 15.71 11.30 10.00
C VAL A 147 15.06 9.94 10.25
N VAL A 148 15.53 9.21 11.27
CA VAL A 148 14.94 7.92 11.67
C VAL A 148 13.48 8.08 12.07
N THR A 149 13.18 9.03 12.94
CA THR A 149 11.82 9.24 13.44
C THR A 149 10.91 9.80 12.35
N PHE A 150 11.39 10.77 11.55
CA PHE A 150 10.67 11.28 10.38
C PHE A 150 10.22 10.17 9.44
N PHE A 151 11.14 9.31 8.96
CA PHE A 151 10.78 8.27 8.00
C PHE A 151 9.93 7.15 8.61
N LYS A 152 10.10 6.85 9.89
CA LYS A 152 9.22 5.89 10.57
C LYS A 152 7.80 6.43 10.73
N THR A 153 7.64 7.73 11.01
CA THR A 153 6.32 8.38 11.03
C THR A 153 5.72 8.44 9.61
N TYR A 154 6.51 8.82 8.60
CA TYR A 154 6.07 8.88 7.20
C TYR A 154 5.60 7.52 6.67
N ALA A 155 6.40 6.47 6.90
CA ALA A 155 6.04 5.09 6.54
C ALA A 155 4.85 4.57 7.35
N TYR A 156 4.73 4.94 8.63
CA TYR A 156 3.57 4.59 9.45
C TYR A 156 2.26 5.13 8.86
N THR A 157 2.25 6.38 8.38
CA THR A 157 1.07 6.97 7.76
C THR A 157 0.62 6.17 6.54
N TYR A 158 1.54 5.74 5.68
CA TYR A 158 1.22 4.82 4.56
C TYR A 158 0.62 3.50 5.04
N VAL A 159 1.18 2.88 6.08
CA VAL A 159 0.68 1.59 6.57
C VAL A 159 -0.71 1.70 7.19
N LYS A 160 -0.99 2.79 7.91
CA LYS A 160 -2.32 3.01 8.51
C LYS A 160 -3.38 3.40 7.49
N MET A 161 -2.98 3.97 6.36
CA MET A 161 -3.87 4.39 5.27
C MET A 161 -5.08 5.18 5.79
N PRO A 162 -4.88 6.28 6.55
CA PRO A 162 -6.00 7.09 6.97
C PRO A 162 -6.69 7.68 5.74
N SER A 163 -7.99 7.99 5.83
CA SER A 163 -8.72 8.69 4.76
C SER A 163 -8.14 10.07 4.43
N THR A 164 -7.24 10.57 5.28
CA THR A 164 -6.51 11.83 5.19
C THR A 164 -5.03 11.63 4.79
N LEU A 165 -4.66 10.47 4.26
CA LEU A 165 -3.26 10.08 3.96
C LEU A 165 -2.46 11.20 3.29
N GLU A 166 -2.91 11.71 2.13
CA GLU A 166 -2.17 12.75 1.41
C GLU A 166 -2.06 14.08 2.17
N GLN A 167 -3.07 14.40 2.98
CA GLN A 167 -3.08 15.61 3.80
C GLN A 167 -2.07 15.48 4.95
N GLU A 168 -2.00 14.32 5.58
CA GLU A 168 -1.04 14.02 6.66
C GLU A 168 0.39 13.97 6.14
N LEU A 169 0.64 13.29 5.02
CA LEU A 169 1.96 13.30 4.37
C LEU A 169 2.35 14.72 3.95
N GLY A 170 1.40 15.49 3.42
CA GLY A 170 1.59 16.91 3.08
C GLY A 170 1.98 17.76 4.28
N LEU A 171 1.33 17.57 5.43
CA LEU A 171 1.64 18.27 6.67
C LEU A 171 3.03 17.89 7.20
N LEU A 172 3.42 16.61 7.12
CA LEU A 172 4.77 16.17 7.47
C LEU A 172 5.81 16.88 6.60
N ARG A 173 5.61 16.94 5.27
CA ARG A 173 6.49 17.66 4.35
C ARG A 173 6.54 19.16 4.66
N GLN A 174 5.40 19.79 4.91
CA GLN A 174 5.33 21.21 5.25
C GLN A 174 6.08 21.55 6.54
N THR A 175 5.98 20.67 7.54
CA THR A 175 6.53 20.88 8.88
C THR A 175 8.03 20.61 8.93
N TYR A 176 8.49 19.54 8.27
CA TYR A 176 9.82 18.98 8.45
C TYR A 176 10.75 19.13 7.24
N CYS A 177 10.27 19.60 6.09
CA CYS A 177 11.11 19.93 4.95
C CYS A 177 11.30 21.46 4.81
N THR A 178 12.49 21.89 4.38
CA THR A 178 12.73 23.29 4.02
C THR A 178 11.91 23.70 2.79
N ALA A 179 11.72 25.01 2.59
CA ALA A 179 11.00 25.52 1.41
C ALA A 179 11.63 25.06 0.09
N ASP A 180 12.97 25.08 0.00
CA ASP A 180 13.69 24.61 -1.18
C ASP A 180 13.47 23.11 -1.43
N MET A 181 13.46 22.30 -0.37
CA MET A 181 13.16 20.87 -0.47
C MET A 181 11.71 20.64 -0.90
N GLN A 182 10.75 21.41 -0.39
CA GLN A 182 9.35 21.32 -0.85
C GLN A 182 9.22 21.65 -2.35
N GLY A 183 9.94 22.68 -2.82
CA GLY A 183 10.03 22.99 -4.25
C GLY A 183 10.60 21.85 -5.07
N LYS A 184 11.68 21.22 -4.59
CA LYS A 184 12.31 20.06 -5.24
C LYS A 184 11.41 18.82 -5.26
N TYR A 185 10.74 18.53 -4.15
CA TYR A 185 9.74 17.45 -4.05
C TYR A 185 8.64 17.62 -5.10
N ASN A 186 8.09 18.83 -5.22
CA ASN A 186 7.02 19.11 -6.18
C ASN A 186 7.50 18.95 -7.62
N ALA A 187 8.72 19.41 -7.94
CA ALA A 187 9.30 19.24 -9.28
C ALA A 187 9.51 17.76 -9.63
N LEU A 188 10.03 16.95 -8.70
CA LEU A 188 10.22 15.51 -8.91
C LEU A 188 8.89 14.77 -9.01
N SER A 189 7.94 15.08 -8.13
CA SER A 189 6.59 14.49 -8.18
C SER A 189 5.91 14.77 -9.52
N GLN A 190 6.00 16.01 -10.02
CA GLN A 190 5.45 16.36 -11.33
C GLN A 190 6.16 15.62 -12.47
N GLN A 191 7.49 15.51 -12.42
CA GLN A 191 8.24 14.75 -13.41
C GLN A 191 7.79 13.28 -13.43
N TYR A 192 7.65 12.64 -12.26
CA TYR A 192 7.18 11.26 -12.17
C TYR A 192 5.75 11.08 -12.68
N MET A 193 4.88 12.06 -12.46
CA MET A 193 3.54 12.07 -13.05
C MET A 193 3.60 12.18 -14.58
N ASP A 194 4.43 13.07 -15.12
CA ASP A 194 4.58 13.26 -16.57
C ASP A 194 5.18 12.01 -17.25
N ASP A 195 6.05 11.28 -16.55
CA ASP A 195 6.63 10.00 -16.98
C ASP A 195 5.66 8.80 -16.82
N GLY A 196 4.43 9.04 -16.34
CA GLY A 196 3.41 8.00 -16.15
C GLY A 196 3.71 7.03 -15.00
N SER A 197 4.66 7.35 -14.13
CA SER A 197 5.10 6.54 -12.99
C SER A 197 5.07 7.37 -11.71
N PRO A 198 3.89 7.83 -11.24
CA PRO A 198 3.80 8.67 -10.06
C PRO A 198 4.39 7.96 -8.83
N VAL A 199 5.54 8.46 -8.39
CA VAL A 199 6.34 7.98 -7.27
C VAL A 199 6.38 9.10 -6.23
N ASP A 200 6.26 8.76 -4.96
CA ASP A 200 6.60 9.69 -3.89
C ASP A 200 8.15 9.75 -3.78
N PRO A 201 8.77 10.91 -4.06
CA PRO A 201 10.23 11.05 -4.05
C PRO A 201 10.90 10.75 -2.70
N LEU A 202 10.20 10.89 -1.57
CA LEU A 202 10.76 10.66 -0.23
C LEU A 202 10.84 9.18 0.14
N ILE A 203 9.98 8.34 -0.44
CA ILE A 203 10.06 6.89 -0.27
C ILE A 203 10.59 6.18 -1.51
N GLY A 204 10.64 6.85 -2.67
CA GLY A 204 11.14 6.25 -3.92
C GLY A 204 10.21 5.18 -4.49
N CYS A 205 8.93 5.20 -4.11
CA CYS A 205 7.91 4.26 -4.55
C CYS A 205 6.52 4.92 -4.57
N ALA A 206 5.55 4.32 -5.25
CA ALA A 206 4.17 4.82 -5.29
C ALA A 206 3.36 4.50 -4.02
N ASP A 207 3.70 3.44 -3.29
CA ASP A 207 3.13 3.09 -1.98
C ASP A 207 4.26 2.74 -1.01
N PHE A 208 3.95 2.63 0.28
CA PHE A 208 4.80 1.94 1.25
C PHE A 208 3.97 0.91 2.00
N ASP A 209 4.25 -0.38 1.80
CA ASP A 209 3.46 -1.45 2.42
C ASP A 209 4.05 -1.98 3.75
N ALA A 210 3.19 -2.50 4.61
CA ALA A 210 3.53 -2.95 5.96
C ALA A 210 4.64 -4.01 5.98
N PHE A 211 4.71 -4.88 4.97
CA PHE A 211 5.77 -5.89 4.86
C PHE A 211 7.18 -5.27 4.80
N TRP A 212 7.31 -4.04 4.31
CA TRP A 212 8.60 -3.37 4.12
C TRP A 212 9.08 -2.66 5.38
N TYR A 213 8.18 -2.36 6.32
CA TYR A 213 8.50 -1.55 7.51
C TYR A 213 9.63 -2.15 8.36
N SER A 214 9.63 -3.47 8.54
CA SER A 214 10.67 -4.18 9.32
C SER A 214 12.07 -4.07 8.71
N SER A 215 12.15 -3.80 7.40
CA SER A 215 13.40 -3.63 6.65
C SER A 215 13.84 -2.18 6.53
N LEU A 216 13.04 -1.21 6.98
CA LEU A 216 13.35 0.21 6.92
C LEU A 216 14.60 0.53 7.73
N ARG A 217 15.62 1.09 7.08
CA ARG A 217 16.89 1.50 7.69
C ARG A 217 17.25 2.90 7.24
N VAL A 218 17.85 3.65 8.17
CA VAL A 218 18.50 4.93 7.89
C VAL A 218 19.97 4.76 8.18
N LYS A 219 20.82 5.25 7.28
CA LYS A 219 22.28 5.20 7.45
C LYS A 219 22.90 6.57 7.20
N PRO A 220 23.75 7.08 8.10
CA PRO A 220 24.52 8.29 7.82
C PRO A 220 25.56 8.05 6.71
N LEU A 221 25.66 9.01 5.79
CA LEU A 221 26.64 9.02 4.69
C LEU A 221 27.75 10.08 4.88
N GLY A 222 27.62 10.93 5.91
CA GLY A 222 28.50 12.06 6.17
C GLY A 222 28.01 13.37 5.52
N LYS A 223 28.55 14.51 5.97
CA LYS A 223 28.12 15.86 5.53
C LYS A 223 26.60 16.07 5.62
N ASN A 224 25.98 15.59 6.70
CA ASN A 224 24.54 15.63 6.96
C ASN A 224 23.67 14.91 5.90
N TRP A 225 24.25 14.03 5.09
CA TRP A 225 23.50 13.13 4.22
C TRP A 225 23.15 11.84 4.94
N PHE A 226 21.95 11.35 4.68
CA PHE A 226 21.42 10.08 5.15
C PHE A 226 20.83 9.31 3.98
N GLU A 227 20.95 7.99 4.02
CA GLU A 227 20.28 7.07 3.10
C GLU A 227 19.15 6.38 3.84
N LEU A 228 17.92 6.58 3.36
CA LEU A 228 16.80 5.70 3.63
C LEU A 228 16.92 4.47 2.73
N SER A 229 16.72 3.28 3.28
CA SER A 229 16.61 2.06 2.49
C SER A 229 15.62 1.07 3.06
N TYR A 230 14.99 0.27 2.19
CA TYR A 230 14.11 -0.83 2.56
C TYR A 230 14.01 -1.85 1.42
N ASN A 231 13.62 -3.09 1.74
CA ASN A 231 13.46 -4.17 0.78
C ASN A 231 12.01 -4.22 0.32
N ALA A 232 11.75 -3.89 -0.94
CA ALA A 232 10.42 -3.79 -1.52
C ALA A 232 9.94 -5.10 -2.18
N ASP A 233 10.85 -6.04 -2.47
CA ASP A 233 10.48 -7.39 -2.85
C ASP A 233 11.39 -8.45 -2.18
N ALA A 234 11.00 -9.72 -2.30
CA ALA A 234 11.79 -10.85 -1.81
C ALA A 234 12.94 -11.24 -2.76
N ASN A 235 13.00 -10.65 -3.95
CA ASN A 235 13.94 -10.97 -5.02
C ASN A 235 15.15 -10.00 -5.10
N GLY A 236 15.23 -9.03 -4.18
CA GLY A 236 16.37 -8.12 -4.03
C GLY A 236 16.13 -6.69 -4.52
N TRP A 237 14.91 -6.31 -4.89
CA TRP A 237 14.56 -4.91 -5.09
C TRP A 237 14.65 -4.16 -3.77
N ASN A 238 15.68 -3.32 -3.70
CA ASN A 238 15.97 -2.46 -2.57
C ASN A 238 15.78 -1.02 -2.99
N VAL A 239 14.88 -0.32 -2.32
CA VAL A 239 14.66 1.10 -2.54
C VAL A 239 15.69 1.87 -1.72
N ARG A 240 16.27 2.91 -2.32
CA ARG A 240 17.24 3.80 -1.67
C ARG A 240 16.94 5.24 -2.03
N VAL A 241 16.76 6.07 -1.01
CA VAL A 241 16.52 7.51 -1.14
C VAL A 241 17.54 8.24 -0.29
N LYS A 242 18.18 9.28 -0.82
CA LYS A 242 19.16 10.05 -0.06
C LYS A 242 18.62 11.41 0.29
N VAL A 243 18.71 11.78 1.56
CA VAL A 243 18.27 13.08 2.06
C VAL A 243 19.41 13.82 2.73
N MET A 244 19.40 15.14 2.62
CA MET A 244 20.27 16.01 3.40
C MET A 244 19.47 16.66 4.53
N VAL A 245 20.10 16.83 5.69
CA VAL A 245 19.52 17.55 6.82
C VAL A 245 20.24 18.88 7.03
N SER A 246 19.47 19.93 7.31
CA SER A 246 19.98 21.20 7.83
C SER A 246 19.28 21.56 9.13
N GLU A 247 19.92 22.41 9.93
CA GLU A 247 19.32 22.94 11.15
C GLU A 247 18.68 24.31 10.86
N GLN A 248 17.46 24.52 11.32
CA GLN A 248 16.73 25.77 11.25
C GLN A 248 16.11 26.07 12.61
N ASN A 249 16.50 27.19 13.22
CA ASN A 249 16.00 27.64 14.52
C ASN A 249 16.12 26.58 15.62
N GLY A 250 17.22 25.80 15.63
CA GLY A 250 17.47 24.74 16.60
C GLY A 250 16.77 23.41 16.31
N ASN A 251 16.07 23.27 15.18
CA ASN A 251 15.42 22.02 14.78
C ASN A 251 15.96 21.50 13.44
N CYS A 252 16.08 20.19 13.31
CA CYS A 252 16.49 19.51 12.08
C CYS A 252 15.37 19.53 11.03
N ARG A 253 15.73 19.79 9.77
CA ARG A 253 14.81 19.79 8.61
C ARG A 253 15.45 19.06 7.44
N ILE A 254 14.64 18.33 6.67
CA ILE A 254 15.07 17.76 5.39
C ILE A 254 15.26 18.92 4.41
N SER A 255 16.48 19.09 3.90
CA SER A 255 16.87 20.25 3.10
C SER A 255 17.18 19.93 1.65
N ASP A 256 17.41 18.66 1.33
CA ASP A 256 17.67 18.22 -0.05
C ASP A 256 17.34 16.72 -0.20
N LEU A 257 17.17 16.28 -1.45
CA LEU A 257 16.81 14.92 -1.86
C LEU A 257 17.64 14.48 -3.09
N LYS A 258 18.07 13.23 -3.14
CA LYS A 258 18.80 12.64 -4.27
C LYS A 258 18.42 11.19 -4.50
#